data_AF-A0A1G0DM65-F1
#
_entry.id   AF-A0A1G0DM65-F1
#
_cell.length_a   1.000
_cell.length_b   1.000
_cell.length_c   1.000
_cell.angle_alpha   90.00
_cell.angle_beta   90.00
_cell.angle_gamma   90.00
#
_symmetry.space_group_name_H-M   'P 1'
#
loop_
_entity.id
_entity.type
_entity.pdbx_description
1 polymer ?
#
loop_
_entity_poly.entity_id
_entity_poly.type
_entity_poly.pdbx_seq_one_letter_code
_entity_poly.pdbx_strand_id
1 'polypeptide(L)' 'MNLRLALILLLSSLAAIFAAQNIAVIEISFLYWGVSISSALLIFFTLMIGFVMGWFLHGYLLYRNNRKMN' A
#
# COMPACT_ATOMS: atom_id res chain seq x y z
N MET A 1 -13.62 29.45 9.21
CA MET A 1 -13.95 28.09 8.74
C MET A 1 -13.66 27.12 9.88
N ASN A 2 -14.59 26.24 10.26
CA ASN A 2 -14.32 25.28 11.33
C ASN A 2 -13.19 24.34 10.88
N LEU A 3 -12.13 24.23 11.70
CA LEU A 3 -10.93 23.43 11.40
C LEU A 3 -11.28 21.99 10.98
N ARG A 4 -12.30 21.40 11.61
CA ARG A 4 -12.86 20.09 11.24
C ARG A 4 -13.39 20.04 9.80
N LEU A 5 -14.16 21.05 9.39
CA LEU A 5 -14.69 21.14 8.03
C LEU A 5 -13.57 21.36 7.01
N ALA A 6 -12.60 22.22 7.35
CA ALA A 6 -11.43 22.46 6.51
C ALA A 6 -10.60 21.17 6.29
N LEU A 7 -10.38 20.39 7.36
CA LEU A 7 -9.70 19.10 7.29
C LEU A 7 -10.47 18.11 6.42
N ILE A 8 -11.77 17.95 6.63
CA ILE A 8 -12.58 17.00 5.84
C ILE A 8 -12.53 17.37 4.34
N LEU A 9 -12.69 18.65 4.01
CA LEU A 9 -12.59 19.14 2.63
C LEU A 9 -11.21 18.87 2.02
N LEU A 10 -10.15 19.13 2.78
CA LEU A 10 -8.78 18.91 2.32
C LEU A 10 -8.46 17.42 2.13
N LEU A 11 -8.86 16.56 3.06
CA LEU A 11 -8.67 15.12 2.94
C LEU A 11 -9.51 14.54 1.78
N SER A 12 -10.75 15.00 1.62
CA SER A 12 -11.64 14.55 0.54
C SER A 12 -11.13 14.97 -0.84
N SER A 13 -10.66 16.21 -0.99
CA SER A 13 -10.08 16.68 -2.26
C SER A 13 -8.78 15.95 -2.57
N LEU A 14 -7.92 15.70 -1.59
CA LEU A 14 -6.68 14.95 -1.77
C LEU A 14 -6.96 13.50 -2.20
N ALA A 15 -7.95 12.84 -1.58
CA ALA A 15 -8.38 11.51 -1.97
C ALA A 15 -8.94 11.47 -3.41
N ALA A 16 -9.74 12.47 -3.80
CA ALA A 16 -10.26 12.58 -5.15
C ALA A 16 -9.16 12.80 -6.20
N ILE A 17 -8.19 13.68 -5.92
CA ILE A 17 -7.03 13.93 -6.79
C ILE A 17 -6.19 12.66 -6.91
N PHE A 18 -5.91 11.97 -5.81
CA PHE A 18 -5.18 10.71 -5.82
C PHE A 18 -5.87 9.66 -6.69
N ALA A 19 -7.19 9.49 -6.52
CA ALA A 19 -7.97 8.55 -7.32
C ALA A 19 -7.97 8.92 -8.81
N ALA A 20 -8.18 10.19 -9.15
CA ALA A 20 -8.21 10.67 -10.53
C ALA A 20 -6.85 10.51 -11.22
N GLN A 21 -5.74 10.81 -10.53
CA GLN A 21 -4.40 10.64 -11.09
C GLN A 21 -4.02 9.17 -11.27
N ASN A 22 -4.51 8.28 -10.40
CA ASN A 22 -4.16 6.86 -10.41
C ASN A 22 -5.24 5.96 -11.04
N ILE A 23 -6.18 6.56 -11.78
CA ILE A 23 -7.24 5.83 -12.49
C ILE A 23 -6.71 5.07 -13.71
N ALA A 24 -5.53 5.46 -14.19
CA ALA A 24 -4.87 4.81 -15.32
C ALA A 24 -4.73 3.30 -15.06
N VAL A 25 -5.16 2.51 -16.03
CA VAL A 25 -4.97 1.06 -16.03
C VAL A 25 -3.61 0.79 -16.65
N ILE A 26 -2.75 0.10 -15.91
CA ILE A 26 -1.45 -0.35 -16.39
C ILE A 26 -1.55 -1.84 -16.69
N GLU A 27 -0.99 -2.23 -17.82
CA GLU A 27 -0.80 -3.63 -18.18
C GLU A 27 0.59 -4.09 -17.73
N ILE A 28 0.61 -5.16 -16.95
CA ILE A 28 1.84 -5.80 -16.48
C ILE A 28 1.92 -7.14 -17.17
N SER A 29 2.99 -7.34 -17.93
CA SER A 29 3.31 -8.62 -18.54
C SER A 29 4.46 -9.27 -17.78
N PHE A 30 4.23 -10.46 -17.25
CA PHE A 30 5.25 -11.28 -16.60
C PHE A 30 5.28 -12.68 -17.21
N LEU A 31 6.40 -13.03 -17.86
CA LEU A 31 6.55 -14.26 -18.64
C LEU A 31 5.41 -14.42 -19.65
N TYR A 32 4.47 -15.33 -19.39
CA TYR A 32 3.30 -15.60 -20.25
C TYR A 32 1.98 -15.03 -19.70
N TRP A 33 2.03 -14.32 -18.57
CA TRP A 33 0.85 -13.81 -17.88
C TRP A 33 0.76 -12.30 -18.02
N GLY A 34 -0.38 -11.82 -18.53
CA GLY A 34 -0.73 -10.41 -18.56
C GLY A 34 -1.80 -10.10 -17.52
N VAL A 35 -1.64 -9.02 -16.76
CA VAL A 35 -2.66 -8.50 -15.84
C VAL A 35 -2.81 -7.01 -16.07
N SER A 36 -4.05 -6.57 -16.26
CA SER A 36 -4.41 -5.16 -16.30
C SER A 36 -5.05 -4.76 -14.98
N ILE A 37 -4.43 -3.81 -14.28
CA ILE A 37 -4.91 -3.31 -12.99
C ILE A 37 -4.73 -1.79 -12.93
N SER A 38 -5.53 -1.10 -12.12
CA SER A 38 -5.30 0.34 -11.92
C SER A 38 -3.97 0.58 -11.19
N SER A 39 -3.27 1.66 -11.56
CA SER A 39 -2.02 2.08 -10.90
C SER A 39 -2.20 2.24 -9.40
N ALA A 40 -3.36 2.77 -8.97
CA ALA A 40 -3.68 2.94 -7.55
C ALA A 40 -3.66 1.59 -6.80
N LEU A 41 -4.35 0.59 -7.36
CA LEU A 41 -4.45 -0.74 -6.78
C LEU A 41 -3.09 -1.43 -6.76
N LEU A 42 -2.29 -1.28 -7.82
CA LEU A 42 -0.93 -1.80 -7.87
C LEU A 42 -0.06 -1.25 -6.73
N ILE A 43 -0.01 0.07 -6.57
CA ILE A 43 0.78 0.73 -5.54
C ILE A 43 0.31 0.29 -4.16
N PHE A 44 -1.01 0.24 -3.95
CA PHE A 44 -1.62 -0.17 -2.69
C PHE A 44 -1.27 -1.62 -2.31
N PHE A 45 -1.45 -2.58 -3.23
CA PHE A 45 -1.11 -3.98 -2.95
C PHE A 45 0.39 -4.19 -2.76
N THR A 46 1.23 -3.49 -3.51
CA THR A 46 2.69 -3.57 -3.37
C THR A 46 3.12 -3.14 -1.97
N LEU A 47 2.60 -2.01 -1.48
CA LEU A 47 2.85 -1.54 -0.12
C LEU A 47 2.31 -2.52 0.93
N MET A 48 1.10 -3.03 0.74
CA MET A 48 0.48 -3.97 1.68
C MET A 48 1.30 -5.27 1.80
N ILE A 49 1.72 -5.84 0.68
CA ILE A 49 2.55 -7.05 0.64
C ILE A 49 3.88 -6.79 1.33
N GLY A 50 4.55 -5.68 1.01
CA GLY A 50 5.82 -5.31 1.64
C GLY A 50 5.70 -5.11 3.15
N PHE A 51 4.64 -4.44 3.62
CA PHE A 51 4.38 -4.25 5.03
C PHE A 51 4.13 -5.57 5.77
N VAL A 52 3.29 -6.42 5.20
CA VAL A 52 2.97 -7.74 5.76
C VAL A 52 4.23 -8.63 5.81
N MET A 53 5.01 -8.69 4.73
CA MET A 53 6.28 -9.42 4.70
C MET A 53 7.28 -8.89 5.72
N GLY A 54 7.43 -7.56 5.82
CA GLY A 54 8.31 -6.92 6.79
C GLY A 54 7.91 -7.25 8.23
N TRP A 55 6.62 -7.24 8.53
CA TRP A 55 6.12 -7.62 9.85
C TRP A 55 6.40 -9.11 10.13
N PHE A 56 6.04 -10.02 9.22
CA PHE A 56 6.36 -11.44 9.41
C PHE A 56 7.85 -11.72 9.60
N LEU A 57 8.72 -11.05 8.83
CA LEU A 57 10.16 -11.17 8.97
C LEU A 57 10.65 -10.66 10.33
N HIS A 58 10.16 -9.50 10.77
CA HIS A 58 10.53 -8.94 12.07
C HIS A 58 10.09 -9.85 13.23
N GLY A 59 8.86 -10.38 13.17
CA GLY A 59 8.35 -11.35 14.14
C GLY A 59 9.20 -12.63 14.17
N TYR A 60 9.58 -13.16 13.01
CA TYR A 60 10.45 -14.33 12.91
C TYR A 60 11.85 -14.06 13.49
N LEU A 61 12.45 -12.92 13.18
CA LEU A 61 13.77 -12.54 13.71
C LEU A 61 13.74 -12.36 15.23
N LEU A 62 12.69 -11.76 15.78
CA LEU A 62 12.50 -11.60 17.22
C LEU A 62 12.36 -12.96 17.92
N TYR A 63 11.53 -13.85 17.38
CA TYR A 63 11.37 -15.22 17.88
C TYR A 63 12.69 -15.99 17.90
N ARG A 64 13.45 -15.92 16.79
CA ARG A 64 14.76 -16.55 16.68
C ARG A 64 15.78 -16.00 17.70
N ASN A 65 15.76 -14.69 17.97
CA ASN A 65 16.69 -14.09 18.91
C ASN A 65 16.42 -14.51 20.36
N ASN A 66 15.13 -14.55 20.77
CA ASN A 66 14.75 -14.99 22.11
C ASN A 66 15.08 -16.46 22.37
N ARG A 67 15.06 -17.32 21.34
CA ARG A 67 15.48 -18.74 21.41
C ARG A 67 16.99 -18.93 21.53
N LYS A 68 17.81 -17.92 21.25
CA LYS A 68 19.28 -17.98 21.40
C LYS A 68 19.76 -17.47 22.76
N MET A 69 18.91 -16.78 23.52
CA MET A 69 19.24 -16.20 24.84
C MET A 69 18.75 -17.06 26.03
N ASN A 70 17.97 -18.11 25.77
CA ASN A 70 17.62 -19.18 26.72
C ASN A 70 18.42 -20.44 26.37
#